data_AF-A0A8D3WEA3-F1
#
_entry.id   AF-A0A8D3WEA3-F1
#
_cell.length_a   1.000
_cell.length_b   1.000
_cell.length_c   1.000
_cell.angle_alpha   90.00
_cell.angle_beta   90.00
_cell.angle_gamma   90.00
#
_symmetry.space_group_name_H-M   'P 1'
#
loop_
_entity.id
_entity.type
_entity.pdbx_description
1 polymer ?
#
loop_
_entity_poly.entity_id
_entity_poly.type
_entity_poly.pdbx_seq_one_letter_code
_entity_poly.pdbx_strand_id
1 'polypeptide(L)'
;MERTGSRTGPPARLSRLMAVLSAGLLAAGALVATAPAAGAADADLARNGGFEAGLDGWSCTGGSGTTVGTSVHGGTSALKATPAGSDNARCSQTVTVKPDSAYTLGAWVQGSYVYLGASGTGTTDVSTWTQSAGAYRQLTTSFRTGPTTTSVTVYTHGWYGTPAYYADDLTLIGPGGGPVAVPAAPTGLRAGTATASAVPLSWTASAGATGYRVYRGGTKVLDTTGTSATVTGLAASSAYSFQVSAVNSAGESAKSAAVSVTTATGGGGGGNGGLPAHALVGYLHSSFANGSGYTRMADVPDSWDVINLAFGEPTSVTSGDIRFSLCPVAECPNVESEAEFKAAIKAKQAAGKKVLISIGGQNGQVQLASTAARDAFVSSVSRIIDTYGLDGLDIDFEGHSLSLATGDTDFRSPTTPVIVNLISAVKSLKAKYGAGFVLTMAPETFFVQLGYQYYGSGPWGGQDPRAGAYLPVIHALRDDLTLLHVQDYNSGSIMGLDNQYHSMGGADFHIAMTDMLLTGFPVAGDQTKVFPALRPEQVAIGLPASTQAGNGHTSPAEVTKALDCLTKGTSCGTYRTHGTWSGLRGLMAWSINWDRFNNGEFAKNFDAYFGS
;
A
#
# COMPACT_ATOMS: atom_id res chain seq x y z
N MET A 1 -6.60 -41.90 -86.46
CA MET A 1 -7.30 -42.24 -87.72
C MET A 1 -8.75 -41.86 -87.57
N GLU A 2 -9.17 -40.87 -88.38
CA GLU A 2 -10.46 -40.69 -89.09
C GLU A 2 -11.65 -41.60 -88.78
N ARG A 3 -12.92 -41.23 -88.97
CA ARG A 3 -13.71 -39.99 -89.25
C ARG A 3 -15.15 -40.52 -89.48
N THR A 4 -16.18 -39.71 -89.14
CA THR A 4 -17.50 -39.58 -89.82
C THR A 4 -18.42 -40.82 -89.99
N GLY A 5 -19.75 -40.77 -90.03
CA GLY A 5 -20.76 -39.71 -89.97
C GLY A 5 -22.14 -40.23 -90.46
N SER A 6 -23.22 -39.68 -89.87
CA SER A 6 -24.55 -39.30 -90.44
C SER A 6 -25.58 -40.28 -91.10
N ARG A 7 -26.82 -40.19 -90.56
CA ARG A 7 -28.17 -39.87 -91.16
C ARG A 7 -29.26 -40.93 -91.50
N THR A 8 -30.48 -40.61 -90.99
CA THR A 8 -31.87 -40.58 -91.58
C THR A 8 -32.99 -41.64 -91.27
N GLY A 9 -34.12 -41.17 -90.67
CA GLY A 9 -35.58 -41.50 -90.89
C GLY A 9 -36.27 -42.68 -90.12
N PRO A 10 -37.63 -42.89 -90.16
CA PRO A 10 -38.86 -42.12 -89.78
C PRO A 10 -39.82 -42.96 -88.81
N PRO A 11 -41.20 -42.98 -88.86
CA PRO A 11 -42.31 -42.07 -88.44
C PRO A 11 -43.28 -42.57 -87.28
N ALA A 12 -44.35 -41.80 -86.94
CA ALA A 12 -45.72 -42.20 -86.44
C ALA A 12 -46.07 -42.35 -84.91
N ARG A 13 -47.41 -42.38 -84.65
CA ARG A 13 -48.22 -42.00 -83.45
C ARG A 13 -48.32 -43.02 -82.28
N LEU A 14 -48.80 -42.50 -81.13
CA LEU A 14 -49.49 -43.10 -79.94
C LEU A 14 -48.65 -43.66 -78.75
N SER A 15 -48.62 -42.83 -77.67
CA SER A 15 -48.43 -43.08 -76.21
C SER A 15 -47.02 -43.22 -75.55
N ARG A 16 -46.77 -42.34 -74.54
CA ARG A 16 -45.84 -42.36 -73.34
C ARG A 16 -44.31 -42.12 -73.59
N LEU A 17 -43.55 -41.17 -73.00
CA LEU A 17 -43.62 -40.12 -71.92
C LEU A 17 -42.59 -38.96 -72.23
N MET A 18 -42.85 -37.66 -71.94
CA MET A 18 -41.96 -36.46 -72.18
C MET A 18 -41.15 -36.01 -70.93
N ALA A 19 -40.03 -35.25 -70.95
CA ALA A 19 -39.63 -34.04 -71.75
C ALA A 19 -38.08 -33.87 -71.93
N VAL A 20 -37.62 -33.04 -72.90
CA VAL A 20 -36.26 -33.05 -73.55
C VAL A 20 -35.46 -31.73 -73.46
N LEU A 21 -34.12 -31.88 -73.52
CA LEU A 21 -33.02 -30.88 -73.54
C LEU A 21 -32.52 -30.41 -74.93
N SER A 22 -31.84 -29.25 -74.97
CA SER A 22 -30.91 -28.81 -76.03
C SER A 22 -29.92 -27.73 -75.52
N ALA A 23 -28.71 -27.73 -76.07
CA ALA A 23 -27.79 -26.63 -76.45
C ALA A 23 -27.49 -25.40 -75.54
N GLY A 24 -26.25 -24.87 -75.66
CA GLY A 24 -26.02 -23.42 -75.48
C GLY A 24 -24.65 -22.97 -74.98
N LEU A 25 -24.06 -22.00 -75.68
CA LEU A 25 -22.86 -21.20 -75.38
C LEU A 25 -22.98 -20.31 -74.11
N LEU A 26 -21.83 -19.71 -73.76
CA LEU A 26 -21.57 -18.35 -73.22
C LEU A 26 -20.98 -18.25 -71.80
N ALA A 27 -19.94 -17.41 -71.75
CA ALA A 27 -19.32 -16.87 -70.57
C ALA A 27 -20.32 -16.05 -69.72
N ALA A 28 -20.35 -16.30 -68.42
CA ALA A 28 -20.73 -15.34 -67.38
C ALA A 28 -20.37 -15.94 -66.01
N GLY A 29 -19.83 -15.12 -65.13
CA GLY A 29 -19.38 -15.51 -63.80
C GLY A 29 -20.50 -16.18 -62.98
N ALA A 30 -20.20 -17.34 -62.42
CA ALA A 30 -21.05 -17.97 -61.43
C ALA A 30 -20.67 -17.45 -60.03
N LEU A 31 -21.51 -16.56 -59.52
CA LEU A 31 -21.67 -16.33 -58.09
C LEU A 31 -21.91 -17.68 -57.41
N VAL A 32 -20.96 -18.11 -56.57
CA VAL A 32 -21.28 -19.06 -55.51
C VAL A 32 -21.90 -18.22 -54.38
N ALA A 33 -23.23 -18.26 -54.30
CA ALA A 33 -23.96 -17.76 -53.15
C ALA A 33 -23.56 -18.60 -51.93
N THR A 34 -22.66 -18.08 -51.11
CA THR A 34 -22.48 -18.56 -49.75
C THR A 34 -23.75 -18.20 -48.97
N ALA A 35 -24.50 -19.21 -48.55
CA ALA A 35 -25.50 -19.02 -47.50
C ALA A 35 -24.78 -18.37 -46.30
N PRO A 36 -25.33 -17.30 -45.70
CA PRO A 36 -24.74 -16.76 -44.50
C PRO A 36 -24.80 -17.85 -43.42
N ALA A 37 -23.65 -18.13 -42.82
CA ALA A 37 -23.59 -18.92 -41.60
C ALA A 37 -24.58 -18.31 -40.60
N ALA A 38 -25.46 -19.14 -40.03
CA ALA A 38 -26.36 -18.71 -38.98
C ALA A 38 -25.54 -18.06 -37.85
N GLY A 39 -25.65 -16.75 -37.70
CA GLY A 39 -24.99 -16.00 -36.63
C GLY A 39 -25.49 -16.49 -35.28
N ALA A 40 -24.59 -16.60 -34.30
CA ALA A 40 -24.97 -16.81 -32.91
C ALA A 40 -26.02 -15.75 -32.51
N ALA A 41 -27.13 -16.17 -31.90
CA ALA A 41 -28.14 -15.23 -31.43
C ALA A 41 -27.51 -14.21 -30.47
N ASP A 42 -27.91 -12.94 -30.59
CA ASP A 42 -27.46 -11.90 -29.69
C ASP A 42 -27.83 -12.26 -28.24
N ALA A 43 -26.87 -12.10 -27.32
CA ALA A 43 -27.03 -12.41 -25.91
C ALA A 43 -27.26 -11.13 -25.11
N ASP A 44 -28.03 -11.23 -24.03
CA ASP A 44 -28.06 -10.17 -23.03
C ASP A 44 -26.79 -10.22 -22.19
N LEU A 45 -26.05 -9.11 -22.21
CA LEU A 45 -24.76 -8.98 -21.56
C LEU A 45 -24.85 -8.22 -20.23
N ALA A 46 -25.98 -7.56 -19.94
CA ALA A 46 -26.21 -6.94 -18.65
C ALA A 46 -26.39 -8.03 -17.59
N ARG A 47 -25.72 -7.86 -16.44
CA ARG A 47 -25.76 -8.84 -15.34
C ARG A 47 -26.60 -8.28 -14.22
N ASN A 48 -27.49 -9.13 -13.69
CA ASN A 48 -28.38 -8.73 -12.62
C ASN A 48 -29.13 -7.42 -12.97
N GLY A 49 -29.54 -7.28 -14.24
CA GLY A 49 -30.21 -6.08 -14.74
C GLY A 49 -31.61 -5.87 -14.17
N GLY A 50 -32.24 -6.94 -13.67
CA GLY A 50 -33.47 -6.90 -12.87
C GLY A 50 -33.22 -6.82 -11.35
N PHE A 51 -31.97 -6.67 -10.90
CA PHE A 51 -31.63 -6.43 -9.48
C PHE A 51 -32.11 -7.47 -8.44
N GLU A 52 -32.50 -8.67 -8.88
CA GLU A 52 -32.93 -9.78 -8.01
C GLU A 52 -31.83 -10.29 -7.06
N ALA A 53 -30.56 -10.09 -7.41
CA ALA A 53 -29.41 -10.41 -6.57
C ALA A 53 -28.87 -9.16 -5.82
N GLY A 54 -29.76 -8.23 -5.45
CA GLY A 54 -29.35 -6.95 -4.86
C GLY A 54 -28.62 -6.09 -5.89
N LEU A 55 -27.58 -5.37 -5.44
CA LEU A 55 -26.70 -4.59 -6.32
C LEU A 55 -25.49 -5.38 -6.82
N ASP A 56 -25.53 -6.71 -6.81
CA ASP A 56 -24.41 -7.52 -7.33
C ASP A 56 -24.09 -7.13 -8.79
N GLY A 57 -22.82 -6.82 -9.04
CA GLY A 57 -22.35 -6.34 -10.34
C GLY A 57 -22.69 -4.87 -10.69
N TRP A 58 -23.28 -4.10 -9.78
CA TRP A 58 -23.65 -2.69 -9.97
C TRP A 58 -23.00 -1.78 -8.91
N SER A 59 -22.54 -0.60 -9.34
CA SER A 59 -21.96 0.42 -8.46
C SER A 59 -22.73 1.73 -8.58
N CYS A 60 -23.21 2.25 -7.45
CA CYS A 60 -23.95 3.52 -7.37
C CYS A 60 -23.12 4.59 -6.65
N THR A 61 -23.02 5.79 -7.24
CA THR A 61 -22.28 6.92 -6.69
C THR A 61 -22.79 7.30 -5.31
N GLY A 62 -21.89 7.67 -4.38
CA GLY A 62 -22.26 8.17 -3.05
C GLY A 62 -23.07 7.20 -2.18
N GLY A 63 -23.14 5.90 -2.52
CA GLY A 63 -24.05 4.95 -1.85
C GLY A 63 -25.53 5.26 -2.09
N SER A 64 -25.84 6.00 -3.17
CA SER A 64 -27.17 6.53 -3.47
C SER A 64 -28.22 5.49 -3.89
N GLY A 65 -27.78 4.28 -4.22
CA GLY A 65 -28.62 3.20 -4.74
C GLY A 65 -28.83 2.08 -3.71
N THR A 66 -30.03 1.52 -3.73
CA THR A 66 -30.43 0.31 -3.00
C THR A 66 -31.42 -0.47 -3.85
N THR A 67 -31.64 -1.75 -3.55
CA THR A 67 -32.76 -2.48 -4.14
C THR A 67 -34.02 -2.33 -3.28
N VAL A 68 -35.18 -2.43 -3.92
CA VAL A 68 -36.50 -2.37 -3.28
C VAL A 68 -37.35 -3.55 -3.74
N GLY A 69 -38.28 -3.99 -2.89
CA GLY A 69 -39.28 -5.01 -3.23
C GLY A 69 -40.65 -4.43 -3.61
N THR A 70 -40.75 -3.10 -3.73
CA THR A 70 -41.97 -2.36 -4.10
C THR A 70 -41.64 -1.37 -5.21
N SER A 71 -42.56 -1.18 -6.17
CA SER A 71 -42.27 -0.53 -7.46
C SER A 71 -41.27 -1.33 -8.30
N VAL A 72 -41.64 -2.58 -8.57
CA VAL A 72 -40.88 -3.54 -9.39
C VAL A 72 -41.62 -3.71 -10.73
N HIS A 73 -40.90 -3.74 -11.85
CA HIS A 73 -41.47 -3.99 -13.17
C HIS A 73 -41.48 -5.50 -13.47
N GLY A 74 -40.34 -6.17 -13.28
CA GLY A 74 -40.15 -7.59 -13.50
C GLY A 74 -39.56 -8.27 -12.27
N GLY A 75 -39.96 -9.51 -11.99
CA GLY A 75 -39.41 -10.26 -10.84
C GLY A 75 -39.88 -9.76 -9.47
N THR A 76 -38.96 -9.70 -8.51
CA THR A 76 -39.22 -9.34 -7.10
C THR A 76 -38.43 -8.14 -6.61
N SER A 77 -37.49 -7.62 -7.40
CA SER A 77 -36.67 -6.48 -6.99
C SER A 77 -36.45 -5.47 -8.12
N ALA A 78 -36.14 -4.22 -7.75
CA ALA A 78 -35.75 -3.17 -8.69
C ALA A 78 -34.72 -2.25 -8.03
N LEU A 79 -33.94 -1.52 -8.82
CA LEU A 79 -33.08 -0.46 -8.34
C LEU A 79 -33.92 0.74 -7.92
N LYS A 80 -33.62 1.32 -6.75
CA LYS A 80 -34.02 2.66 -6.34
C LYS A 80 -32.76 3.49 -6.06
N ALA A 81 -32.62 4.64 -6.71
CA ALA A 81 -31.48 5.52 -6.52
C ALA A 81 -31.92 6.99 -6.35
N THR A 82 -31.32 7.68 -5.38
CA THR A 82 -31.77 9.03 -4.94
C THR A 82 -30.69 10.09 -5.15
N PRO A 83 -30.88 11.04 -6.09
CA PRO A 83 -29.98 12.18 -6.25
C PRO A 83 -29.84 12.99 -4.96
N ALA A 84 -28.63 13.46 -4.65
CA ALA A 84 -28.34 14.23 -3.44
C ALA A 84 -27.20 15.23 -3.68
N GLY A 85 -27.41 16.50 -3.32
CA GLY A 85 -26.42 17.56 -3.54
C GLY A 85 -26.01 17.64 -5.02
N SER A 86 -24.71 17.46 -5.28
CA SER A 86 -24.12 17.41 -6.63
C SER A 86 -23.96 15.99 -7.19
N ASP A 87 -24.61 14.98 -6.59
CA ASP A 87 -24.67 13.61 -7.09
C ASP A 87 -26.03 13.35 -7.78
N ASN A 88 -25.99 12.86 -9.01
CA ASN A 88 -27.17 12.49 -9.79
C ASN A 88 -27.62 11.03 -9.55
N ALA A 89 -27.01 10.38 -8.57
CA ALA A 89 -27.25 9.00 -8.18
C ALA A 89 -27.05 8.01 -9.34
N ARG A 90 -25.89 8.11 -9.98
CA ARG A 90 -25.54 7.25 -11.10
C ARG A 90 -25.25 5.83 -10.61
N CYS A 91 -25.98 4.87 -11.13
CA CYS A 91 -25.72 3.44 -10.96
C CYS A 91 -25.20 2.86 -12.27
N SER A 92 -24.13 2.07 -12.22
CA SER A 92 -23.43 1.62 -13.42
C SER A 92 -22.84 0.22 -13.30
N GLN A 93 -22.67 -0.42 -14.45
CA GLN A 93 -22.04 -1.72 -14.60
C GLN A 93 -21.10 -1.70 -15.81
N THR A 94 -19.90 -2.25 -15.66
CA THR A 94 -18.97 -2.47 -16.78
C THR A 94 -19.18 -3.86 -17.38
N VAL A 95 -19.39 -3.91 -18.69
CA VAL A 95 -19.73 -5.11 -19.45
C VAL A 95 -18.70 -5.35 -20.54
N THR A 96 -18.28 -6.60 -20.71
CA THR A 96 -17.39 -7.01 -21.80
C THR A 96 -18.15 -7.04 -23.13
N VAL A 97 -17.55 -6.46 -24.16
CA VAL A 97 -18.12 -6.36 -25.51
C VAL A 97 -17.07 -6.79 -26.54
N LYS A 98 -17.50 -7.02 -27.78
CA LYS A 98 -16.62 -7.22 -28.91
C LYS A 98 -16.28 -5.89 -29.56
N PRO A 99 -15.06 -5.70 -30.09
CA PRO A 99 -14.75 -4.57 -30.96
C PRO A 99 -15.65 -4.54 -32.20
N ASP A 100 -15.83 -3.35 -32.79
CA ASP A 100 -16.52 -3.16 -34.07
C ASP A 100 -17.94 -3.77 -34.15
N SER A 101 -18.65 -3.82 -33.02
CA SER A 101 -19.90 -4.56 -32.87
C SER A 101 -21.05 -3.66 -32.41
N ALA A 102 -22.26 -3.94 -32.90
CA ALA A 102 -23.46 -3.19 -32.56
C ALA A 102 -24.15 -3.77 -31.31
N TYR A 103 -24.65 -2.88 -30.45
CA TYR A 103 -25.36 -3.24 -29.22
C TYR A 103 -26.62 -2.39 -29.04
N THR A 104 -27.64 -2.97 -28.45
CA THR A 104 -28.88 -2.32 -28.02
C THR A 104 -28.99 -2.39 -26.50
N LEU A 105 -29.04 -1.22 -25.86
CA LEU A 105 -29.19 -1.07 -24.41
C LEU A 105 -30.65 -0.68 -24.12
N GLY A 106 -31.32 -1.40 -23.22
CA GLY A 106 -32.67 -1.11 -22.78
C GLY A 106 -32.83 -1.20 -21.26
N ALA A 107 -33.77 -0.46 -20.69
CA ALA A 107 -34.17 -0.59 -19.28
C ALA A 107 -35.59 -0.06 -19.09
N TRP A 108 -36.31 -0.60 -18.12
CA TRP A 108 -37.56 -0.02 -17.64
C TRP A 108 -37.27 0.96 -16.53
N VAL A 109 -37.73 2.20 -16.65
CA VAL A 109 -37.46 3.25 -15.66
C VAL A 109 -38.74 3.93 -15.18
N GLN A 110 -38.73 4.40 -13.94
CA GLN A 110 -39.80 5.18 -13.33
C GLN A 110 -39.20 6.35 -12.55
N GLY A 111 -39.82 7.53 -12.60
CA GLY A 111 -39.36 8.74 -11.92
C GLY A 111 -39.18 9.94 -12.84
N SER A 112 -38.64 11.02 -12.28
CA SER A 112 -38.45 12.29 -12.99
C SER A 112 -37.03 12.41 -13.52
N TYR A 113 -36.88 12.77 -14.80
CA TYR A 113 -35.59 12.98 -15.47
C TYR A 113 -34.62 11.79 -15.34
N VAL A 114 -35.09 10.60 -15.71
CA VAL A 114 -34.30 9.37 -15.64
C VAL A 114 -33.58 9.13 -16.96
N TYR A 115 -32.27 8.90 -16.88
CA TYR A 115 -31.39 8.65 -18.01
C TYR A 115 -30.93 7.19 -18.04
N LEU A 116 -30.74 6.67 -19.24
CA LEU A 116 -30.10 5.39 -19.55
C LEU A 116 -29.00 5.66 -20.58
N GLY A 117 -27.79 5.12 -20.39
CA GLY A 117 -26.70 5.34 -21.32
C GLY A 117 -25.56 4.35 -21.23
N ALA A 118 -24.63 4.48 -22.19
CA ALA A 118 -23.40 3.71 -22.25
C ALA A 118 -22.21 4.65 -22.53
N SER A 119 -21.15 4.50 -21.74
CA SER A 119 -19.90 5.25 -21.86
C SER A 119 -18.69 4.36 -22.08
N GLY A 120 -17.63 4.92 -22.67
CA GLY A 120 -16.42 4.16 -23.03
C GLY A 120 -16.63 3.28 -24.26
N THR A 121 -17.56 3.65 -25.14
CA THR A 121 -17.87 2.89 -26.36
C THR A 121 -16.69 2.84 -27.34
N GLY A 122 -15.72 3.75 -27.22
CA GLY A 122 -14.61 3.93 -28.17
C GLY A 122 -15.06 4.54 -29.50
N THR A 123 -16.32 4.96 -29.59
CA THR A 123 -16.85 5.82 -30.65
C THR A 123 -17.52 7.04 -30.00
N THR A 124 -18.84 7.17 -30.12
CA THR A 124 -19.64 8.21 -29.46
C THR A 124 -20.45 7.56 -28.36
N ASP A 125 -20.24 8.03 -27.13
CA ASP A 125 -21.04 7.61 -25.97
C ASP A 125 -22.49 8.05 -26.14
N VAL A 126 -23.42 7.20 -25.69
CA VAL A 126 -24.87 7.36 -25.96
C VAL A 126 -25.66 7.50 -24.68
N SER A 127 -26.73 8.29 -24.75
CA SER A 127 -27.73 8.35 -23.69
C SER A 127 -29.12 8.64 -24.25
N THR A 128 -30.14 8.21 -23.52
CA THR A 128 -31.56 8.52 -23.74
C THR A 128 -32.21 8.77 -22.39
N TRP A 129 -33.34 9.47 -22.35
CA TRP A 129 -33.97 9.85 -21.08
C TRP A 129 -35.46 10.09 -21.20
N THR A 130 -36.12 10.15 -20.04
CA THR A 130 -37.52 10.55 -19.93
C THR A 130 -37.69 11.66 -18.91
N GLN A 131 -38.54 12.65 -19.24
CA GLN A 131 -38.80 13.79 -18.36
C GLN A 131 -39.57 13.41 -17.09
N SER A 132 -40.57 12.55 -17.24
CA SER A 132 -41.35 12.03 -16.12
C SER A 132 -42.04 10.73 -16.53
N ALA A 133 -41.83 9.69 -15.74
CA ALA A 133 -42.44 8.39 -15.89
C ALA A 133 -43.16 8.04 -14.57
N GLY A 134 -44.47 8.32 -14.51
CA GLY A 134 -45.31 8.03 -13.34
C GLY A 134 -45.52 6.52 -13.11
N ALA A 135 -45.46 5.73 -14.19
CA ALA A 135 -45.32 4.28 -14.20
C ALA A 135 -44.08 3.90 -15.00
N TYR A 136 -43.62 2.64 -14.88
CA TYR A 136 -42.47 2.14 -15.63
C TYR A 136 -42.61 2.38 -17.13
N ARG A 137 -41.57 2.94 -17.72
CA ARG A 137 -41.45 3.21 -19.15
C ARG A 137 -40.14 2.64 -19.66
N GLN A 138 -40.19 1.92 -20.77
CA GLN A 138 -38.99 1.42 -21.41
C GLN A 138 -38.22 2.56 -22.09
N LEU A 139 -36.94 2.65 -21.80
CA LEU A 139 -35.96 3.41 -22.55
C LEU A 139 -35.06 2.45 -23.32
N THR A 140 -34.73 2.82 -24.56
CA THR A 140 -33.82 2.06 -25.41
C THR A 140 -32.89 3.00 -26.16
N THR A 141 -31.62 2.63 -26.27
CA THR A 141 -30.62 3.28 -27.13
C THR A 141 -29.73 2.22 -27.79
N SER A 142 -28.91 2.59 -28.77
CA SER A 142 -27.99 1.66 -29.45
C SER A 142 -26.67 2.34 -29.75
N PHE A 143 -25.59 1.57 -29.75
CA PHE A 143 -24.24 2.05 -30.04
C PHE A 143 -23.42 1.00 -30.79
N ARG A 144 -22.31 1.44 -31.39
CA ARG A 144 -21.29 0.54 -31.97
C ARG A 144 -19.97 0.74 -31.25
N THR A 145 -19.32 -0.35 -30.87
CA THR A 145 -18.01 -0.32 -30.21
C THR A 145 -16.91 0.06 -31.19
N GLY A 146 -15.89 0.75 -30.69
CA GLY A 146 -14.67 1.07 -31.44
C GLY A 146 -13.84 -0.18 -31.77
N PRO A 147 -12.83 -0.04 -32.65
CA PRO A 147 -12.05 -1.16 -33.19
C PRO A 147 -11.15 -1.88 -32.16
N THR A 148 -10.94 -1.27 -30.99
CA THR A 148 -10.17 -1.86 -29.89
C THR A 148 -10.99 -1.99 -28.60
N THR A 149 -12.27 -1.60 -28.63
CA THR A 149 -13.12 -1.58 -27.44
C THR A 149 -13.56 -2.99 -27.08
N THR A 150 -13.14 -3.45 -25.90
CA THR A 150 -13.51 -4.76 -25.34
C THR A 150 -14.35 -4.65 -24.07
N SER A 151 -14.63 -3.43 -23.60
CA SER A 151 -15.48 -3.17 -22.45
C SER A 151 -16.20 -1.83 -22.58
N VAL A 152 -17.44 -1.75 -22.08
CA VAL A 152 -18.22 -0.51 -21.96
C VAL A 152 -18.86 -0.42 -20.59
N THR A 153 -19.18 0.79 -20.14
CA THR A 153 -19.92 1.01 -18.89
C THR A 153 -21.34 1.44 -19.21
N VAL A 154 -22.33 0.60 -18.91
CA VAL A 154 -23.76 0.95 -18.98
C VAL A 154 -24.20 1.58 -17.66
N TYR A 155 -25.18 2.48 -17.71
CA TYR A 155 -25.60 3.21 -16.51
C TYR A 155 -27.02 3.76 -16.59
N THR A 156 -27.58 4.02 -15.41
CA THR A 156 -28.74 4.89 -15.19
C THR A 156 -28.37 6.04 -14.26
N HIS A 157 -29.05 7.18 -14.37
CA HIS A 157 -28.97 8.25 -13.37
C HIS A 157 -30.23 9.11 -13.39
N GLY A 158 -30.47 9.84 -12.29
CA GLY A 158 -31.52 10.84 -12.19
C GLY A 158 -31.02 12.24 -12.56
N TRP A 159 -31.68 13.26 -12.04
CA TRP A 159 -31.26 14.65 -12.16
C TRP A 159 -31.06 15.28 -10.79
N TYR A 160 -30.19 16.27 -10.70
CA TYR A 160 -29.92 16.95 -9.44
C TYR A 160 -31.19 17.56 -8.85
N GLY A 161 -31.39 17.35 -7.55
CA GLY A 161 -32.55 17.89 -6.82
C GLY A 161 -33.90 17.22 -7.15
N THR A 162 -33.93 16.12 -7.90
CA THR A 162 -35.16 15.35 -8.12
C THR A 162 -35.35 14.24 -7.07
N PRO A 163 -36.59 13.76 -6.85
CA PRO A 163 -36.84 12.56 -6.06
C PRO A 163 -36.12 11.32 -6.62
N ALA A 164 -36.16 10.23 -5.84
CA ALA A 164 -35.63 8.94 -6.26
C ALA A 164 -36.21 8.47 -7.60
N TYR A 165 -35.35 7.88 -8.43
CA TYR A 165 -35.76 7.15 -9.62
C TYR A 165 -35.65 5.65 -9.39
N TYR A 166 -36.35 4.89 -10.22
CA TYR A 166 -36.31 3.45 -10.24
C TYR A 166 -35.89 2.96 -11.62
N ALA A 167 -35.14 1.86 -11.65
CA ALA A 167 -34.78 1.17 -12.87
C ALA A 167 -34.86 -0.34 -12.66
N ASP A 168 -35.28 -1.05 -13.70
CA ASP A 168 -35.50 -2.48 -13.66
C ASP A 168 -35.34 -3.09 -15.06
N ASP A 169 -35.15 -4.41 -15.12
CA ASP A 169 -35.02 -5.20 -16.34
C ASP A 169 -34.06 -4.57 -17.37
N LEU A 170 -32.88 -4.15 -16.91
CA LEU A 170 -31.84 -3.58 -17.78
C LEU A 170 -31.19 -4.68 -18.62
N THR A 171 -31.15 -4.46 -19.93
CA THR A 171 -30.64 -5.40 -20.94
C THR A 171 -29.58 -4.73 -21.82
N LEU A 172 -28.55 -5.46 -22.20
CA LEU A 172 -27.58 -5.06 -23.22
C LEU A 172 -27.45 -6.17 -24.25
N ILE A 173 -28.21 -6.07 -25.34
CA ILE A 173 -28.29 -7.09 -26.38
C ILE A 173 -27.27 -6.81 -27.47
N GLY A 174 -26.47 -7.81 -27.83
CA GLY A 174 -25.60 -7.78 -29.01
C GLY A 174 -24.72 -9.02 -29.12
N PRO A 175 -23.72 -9.03 -30.01
CA PRO A 175 -22.86 -10.20 -30.18
C PRO A 175 -22.02 -10.33 -28.90
N GLY A 176 -22.32 -11.35 -28.10
CA GLY A 176 -21.58 -11.61 -26.87
C GLY A 176 -20.09 -11.79 -27.18
N GLY A 177 -19.22 -11.16 -26.39
CA GLY A 177 -17.91 -11.76 -26.13
C GLY A 177 -18.19 -13.21 -25.74
N GLY A 178 -17.52 -14.20 -26.36
CA GLY A 178 -17.88 -15.62 -26.18
C GLY A 178 -18.05 -15.98 -24.70
N PRO A 179 -18.83 -17.02 -24.35
CA PRO A 179 -19.13 -17.34 -22.97
C PRO A 179 -17.85 -17.28 -22.16
N VAL A 180 -17.78 -16.31 -21.23
CA VAL A 180 -16.70 -16.26 -20.27
C VAL A 180 -16.84 -17.60 -19.55
N ALA A 181 -15.89 -18.50 -19.71
CA ALA A 181 -15.89 -19.72 -18.92
C ALA A 181 -15.48 -19.34 -17.50
N VAL A 182 -16.03 -20.03 -16.50
CA VAL A 182 -15.47 -19.96 -15.14
C VAL A 182 -13.96 -20.23 -15.26
N PRO A 183 -13.08 -19.42 -14.66
CA PRO A 183 -11.65 -19.62 -14.82
C PRO A 183 -11.24 -21.01 -14.35
N ALA A 184 -10.12 -21.51 -14.84
CA ALA A 184 -9.50 -22.68 -14.22
C ALA A 184 -9.07 -22.35 -12.77
N ALA A 185 -8.99 -23.39 -11.92
CA ALA A 185 -8.45 -23.24 -10.58
C ALA A 185 -7.00 -22.70 -10.66
N PRO A 186 -6.61 -21.72 -9.81
CA PRO A 186 -5.24 -21.25 -9.74
C PRO A 186 -4.26 -22.39 -9.45
N THR A 187 -3.12 -22.37 -10.13
CA THR A 187 -2.02 -23.33 -9.90
C THR A 187 -0.80 -22.59 -9.34
N GLY A 188 0.20 -23.34 -8.84
CA GLY A 188 1.45 -22.76 -8.37
C GLY A 188 1.32 -21.89 -7.12
N LEU A 189 0.25 -22.07 -6.33
CA LEU A 189 0.10 -21.41 -5.04
C LEU A 189 1.27 -21.79 -4.14
N ARG A 190 1.98 -20.76 -3.66
CA ARG A 190 3.10 -20.89 -2.74
C ARG A 190 3.01 -19.82 -1.66
N ALA A 191 3.40 -20.20 -0.45
CA ALA A 191 3.65 -19.26 0.63
C ALA A 191 5.08 -18.74 0.53
N GLY A 192 5.27 -17.44 0.72
CA GLY A 192 6.57 -16.85 0.97
C GLY A 192 6.94 -17.01 2.45
N THR A 193 7.97 -16.28 2.90
CA THR A 193 8.42 -16.30 4.29
C THR A 193 7.31 -15.80 5.21
N ALA A 194 6.75 -16.70 6.03
CA ALA A 194 5.76 -16.34 7.02
C ALA A 194 6.38 -15.54 8.16
N THR A 195 5.70 -14.48 8.58
CA THR A 195 6.02 -13.77 9.82
C THR A 195 5.25 -14.37 10.99
N ALA A 196 5.40 -13.80 12.19
CA ALA A 196 4.62 -14.19 13.36
C ALA A 196 3.11 -13.91 13.17
N SER A 197 2.72 -12.99 12.29
CA SER A 197 1.33 -12.55 12.16
C SER A 197 0.82 -12.43 10.72
N ALA A 198 1.66 -12.72 9.73
CA ALA A 198 1.30 -12.61 8.33
C ALA A 198 1.96 -13.68 7.45
N VAL A 199 1.30 -14.02 6.35
CA VAL A 199 1.82 -14.92 5.33
C VAL A 199 1.63 -14.27 3.96
N PRO A 200 2.71 -13.93 3.24
CA PRO A 200 2.63 -13.59 1.83
C PRO A 200 2.37 -14.86 1.00
N LEU A 201 1.46 -14.76 0.04
CA LEU A 201 1.06 -15.81 -0.89
C LEU A 201 1.23 -15.31 -2.33
N SER A 202 1.61 -16.20 -3.23
CA SER A 202 1.63 -15.94 -4.67
C SER A 202 1.21 -17.19 -5.46
N TRP A 203 0.62 -16.99 -6.63
CA TRP A 203 0.15 -18.06 -7.50
C TRP A 203 0.28 -17.69 -8.97
N THR A 204 0.04 -18.65 -9.86
CA THR A 204 0.03 -18.43 -11.31
C THR A 204 -1.33 -17.89 -11.75
N ALA A 205 -1.31 -16.90 -12.65
CA ALA A 205 -2.53 -16.31 -13.20
C ALA A 205 -3.38 -17.38 -13.91
N SER A 206 -4.70 -17.36 -13.66
CA SER A 206 -5.67 -18.18 -14.38
C SER A 206 -6.21 -17.42 -15.57
N ALA A 207 -6.19 -18.02 -16.76
CA ALA A 207 -6.71 -17.39 -17.96
C ALA A 207 -8.21 -17.03 -17.78
N GLY A 208 -8.57 -15.81 -18.16
CA GLY A 208 -9.94 -15.31 -18.03
C GLY A 208 -10.35 -14.89 -16.61
N ALA A 209 -9.47 -14.99 -15.60
CA ALA A 209 -9.74 -14.46 -14.26
C ALA A 209 -9.66 -12.92 -14.24
N THR A 210 -10.62 -12.28 -13.57
CA THR A 210 -10.61 -10.84 -13.29
C THR A 210 -10.29 -10.53 -11.82
N GLY A 211 -10.19 -11.56 -10.98
CA GLY A 211 -9.73 -11.48 -9.60
C GLY A 211 -9.56 -12.86 -8.98
N TYR A 212 -9.25 -12.88 -7.69
CA TYR A 212 -9.00 -14.09 -6.90
C TYR A 212 -9.55 -13.94 -5.47
N ARG A 213 -9.95 -15.07 -4.89
CA ARG A 213 -10.36 -15.18 -3.48
C ARG A 213 -9.37 -16.05 -2.72
N VAL A 214 -8.89 -15.56 -1.59
CA VAL A 214 -8.00 -16.30 -0.69
C VAL A 214 -8.80 -16.89 0.46
N TYR A 215 -8.56 -18.17 0.73
CA TYR A 215 -9.23 -18.94 1.77
C TYR A 215 -8.24 -19.38 2.84
N ARG A 216 -8.64 -19.29 4.11
CA ARG A 216 -7.91 -19.81 5.28
C ARG A 216 -8.77 -20.86 5.96
N GLY A 217 -8.30 -22.10 6.01
CA GLY A 217 -9.06 -23.21 6.60
C GLY A 217 -10.43 -23.43 5.96
N GLY A 218 -10.57 -23.11 4.66
CA GLY A 218 -11.82 -23.22 3.91
C GLY A 218 -12.72 -21.97 3.93
N THR A 219 -12.48 -21.02 4.83
CA THR A 219 -13.24 -19.75 4.92
C THR A 219 -12.56 -18.65 4.12
N LYS A 220 -13.32 -17.86 3.35
CA LYS A 220 -12.78 -16.72 2.59
C LYS A 220 -12.26 -15.66 3.57
N VAL A 221 -11.04 -15.17 3.33
CA VAL A 221 -10.39 -14.14 4.16
C VAL A 221 -9.98 -12.89 3.38
N LEU A 222 -9.87 -12.96 2.06
CA LEU A 222 -9.45 -11.83 1.22
C LEU A 222 -9.95 -11.97 -0.22
N ASP A 223 -10.18 -10.84 -0.89
CA ASP A 223 -10.36 -10.72 -2.33
C ASP A 223 -9.21 -9.86 -2.91
N THR A 224 -8.67 -10.20 -4.09
CA THR A 224 -7.61 -9.43 -4.75
C THR A 224 -7.72 -9.52 -6.28
N THR A 225 -7.21 -8.53 -7.01
CA THR A 225 -7.12 -8.56 -8.48
C THR A 225 -5.76 -9.05 -8.99
N GLY A 226 -4.73 -9.02 -8.15
CA GLY A 226 -3.39 -9.50 -8.46
C GLY A 226 -3.19 -11.00 -8.22
N THR A 227 -2.05 -11.54 -8.63
CA THR A 227 -1.66 -12.95 -8.42
C THR A 227 -0.86 -13.18 -7.12
N SER A 228 -0.98 -12.25 -6.18
CA SER A 228 -0.35 -12.32 -4.86
C SER A 228 -1.22 -11.61 -3.82
N ALA A 229 -1.10 -12.04 -2.58
CA ALA A 229 -1.80 -11.47 -1.44
C ALA A 229 -1.04 -11.75 -0.15
N THR A 230 -1.15 -10.86 0.84
CA THR A 230 -0.62 -11.11 2.18
C THR A 230 -1.79 -11.27 3.16
N VAL A 231 -1.90 -12.43 3.79
CA VAL A 231 -2.90 -12.67 4.84
C VAL A 231 -2.31 -12.28 6.18
N THR A 232 -2.90 -11.30 6.86
CA THR A 232 -2.46 -10.75 8.15
C THR A 232 -3.37 -11.18 9.30
N GLY A 233 -3.06 -10.75 10.54
CA GLY A 233 -3.86 -11.06 11.73
C GLY A 233 -3.81 -12.54 12.13
N LEU A 234 -2.71 -13.22 11.82
CA LEU A 234 -2.46 -14.60 12.19
C LEU A 234 -1.84 -14.68 13.59
N ALA A 235 -2.14 -15.75 14.31
CA ALA A 235 -1.46 -16.07 15.56
C ALA A 235 -0.07 -16.62 15.24
N ALA A 236 0.91 -16.34 16.10
CA ALA A 236 2.26 -16.84 15.96
C ALA A 236 2.35 -18.34 16.26
N SER A 237 3.44 -18.99 15.79
CA SER A 237 3.66 -20.44 15.97
C SER A 237 2.48 -21.32 15.55
N SER A 238 1.65 -20.86 14.62
CA SER A 238 0.37 -21.48 14.30
C SER A 238 0.35 -21.95 12.85
N ALA A 239 -0.03 -23.21 12.65
CA ALA A 239 -0.18 -23.79 11.33
C ALA A 239 -1.47 -23.27 10.67
N TYR A 240 -1.32 -22.72 9.47
CA TYR A 240 -2.42 -22.28 8.63
C TYR A 240 -2.39 -23.02 7.29
N SER A 241 -3.57 -23.21 6.73
CA SER A 241 -3.76 -23.77 5.39
C SER A 241 -4.45 -22.74 4.51
N PHE A 242 -3.82 -22.41 3.39
CA PHE A 242 -4.32 -21.45 2.42
C PHE A 242 -4.66 -22.10 1.09
N GLN A 243 -5.72 -21.61 0.47
CA GLN A 243 -6.14 -21.98 -0.88
C GLN A 243 -6.56 -20.70 -1.62
N VAL A 244 -6.51 -20.71 -2.94
CA VAL A 244 -6.94 -19.59 -3.76
C VAL A 244 -7.87 -20.08 -4.87
N SER A 245 -8.94 -19.35 -5.16
CA SER A 245 -9.74 -19.54 -6.36
C SER A 245 -9.62 -18.31 -7.25
N ALA A 246 -9.77 -18.51 -8.55
CA ALA A 246 -9.96 -17.47 -9.53
C ALA A 246 -11.45 -17.13 -9.65
N VAL A 247 -11.75 -15.86 -9.83
CA VAL A 247 -13.10 -15.35 -10.10
C VAL A 247 -13.09 -14.57 -11.41
N ASN A 248 -14.19 -14.69 -12.13
CA ASN A 248 -14.54 -13.72 -13.14
C ASN A 248 -16.04 -13.52 -13.15
N SER A 249 -16.50 -12.86 -14.19
CA SER A 249 -17.89 -12.60 -14.40
C SER A 249 -18.69 -13.93 -14.52
N ALA A 250 -18.16 -15.00 -15.10
CA ALA A 250 -18.87 -16.28 -15.19
C ALA A 250 -19.02 -17.05 -13.88
N GLY A 251 -18.25 -16.70 -12.85
CA GLY A 251 -18.32 -17.32 -11.53
C GLY A 251 -16.96 -17.57 -10.90
N GLU A 252 -16.97 -18.35 -9.81
CA GLU A 252 -15.79 -18.74 -9.08
C GLU A 252 -15.34 -20.16 -9.46
N SER A 253 -14.05 -20.29 -9.75
CA SER A 253 -13.40 -21.57 -10.02
C SER A 253 -13.34 -22.50 -8.79
N ALA A 254 -12.96 -23.76 -9.00
CA ALA A 254 -12.53 -24.61 -7.89
C ALA A 254 -11.30 -24.01 -7.18
N LYS A 255 -11.16 -24.29 -5.88
CA LYS A 255 -9.98 -23.86 -5.10
C LYS A 255 -8.72 -24.60 -5.56
N SER A 256 -7.58 -23.93 -5.48
CA SER A 256 -6.25 -24.52 -5.70
C SER A 256 -5.95 -25.66 -4.73
N ALA A 257 -4.87 -26.40 -5.00
CA ALA A 257 -4.23 -27.20 -3.97
C ALA A 257 -3.88 -26.31 -2.76
N ALA A 258 -4.02 -26.87 -1.55
CA ALA A 258 -3.71 -26.16 -0.33
C ALA A 258 -2.21 -26.01 -0.13
N VAL A 259 -1.78 -24.86 0.38
CA VAL A 259 -0.44 -24.68 0.94
C VAL A 259 -0.54 -24.54 2.45
N SER A 260 0.20 -25.37 3.17
CA SER A 260 0.32 -25.28 4.62
C SER A 260 1.57 -24.49 4.98
N VAL A 261 1.43 -23.59 5.95
CA VAL A 261 2.53 -22.76 6.44
C VAL A 261 2.34 -22.54 7.93
N THR A 262 3.44 -22.58 8.68
CA THR A 262 3.42 -22.24 10.11
C THR A 262 3.95 -20.82 10.24
N THR A 263 3.18 -19.94 10.88
CA THR A 263 3.67 -18.60 11.23
C THR A 263 4.89 -18.72 12.12
N ALA A 264 5.82 -17.78 11.97
CA ALA A 264 7.02 -17.76 12.79
C ALA A 264 6.64 -17.64 14.28
N THR A 265 7.58 -18.00 15.15
CA THR A 265 7.41 -17.86 16.59
C THR A 265 7.09 -16.40 16.95
N GLY A 266 6.27 -16.22 17.98
CA GLY A 266 5.83 -14.89 18.48
C GLY A 266 6.97 -14.00 18.99
N GLY A 267 8.21 -14.47 18.91
CA GLY A 267 9.41 -13.65 18.94
C GLY A 267 10.29 -14.01 17.74
N GLY A 268 10.69 -13.00 16.97
CA GLY A 268 11.85 -13.08 16.08
C GLY A 268 11.64 -13.74 14.71
N GLY A 269 10.72 -13.22 13.89
CA GLY A 269 10.54 -13.70 12.52
C GLY A 269 9.90 -12.68 11.60
N GLY A 270 10.43 -11.46 11.56
CA GLY A 270 9.97 -10.38 10.70
C GLY A 270 10.56 -9.05 11.16
N GLY A 271 11.66 -8.63 10.54
CA GLY A 271 12.16 -7.25 10.65
C GLY A 271 13.06 -6.88 11.84
N ASN A 272 13.32 -7.75 12.83
CA ASN A 272 14.12 -7.37 14.00
C ASN A 272 15.63 -7.08 13.73
N GLY A 273 16.10 -7.11 12.48
CA GLY A 273 17.51 -6.83 12.14
C GLY A 273 18.56 -7.74 12.80
N GLY A 274 18.14 -8.78 13.53
CA GLY A 274 19.02 -9.57 14.41
C GLY A 274 19.35 -8.91 15.75
N LEU A 275 18.58 -7.90 16.19
CA LEU A 275 18.79 -7.20 17.46
C LEU A 275 18.40 -8.06 18.68
N PRO A 276 19.12 -7.92 19.81
CA PRO A 276 18.73 -8.53 21.09
C PRO A 276 17.37 -8.02 21.55
N ALA A 277 16.69 -8.79 22.40
CA ALA A 277 15.34 -8.47 22.91
C ALA A 277 15.28 -7.06 23.50
N HIS A 278 16.31 -6.70 24.28
CA HIS A 278 16.58 -5.35 24.72
C HIS A 278 17.86 -4.87 24.06
N ALA A 279 17.81 -3.75 23.36
CA ALA A 279 18.93 -3.20 22.59
C ALA A 279 19.24 -1.76 23.02
N LEU A 280 20.53 -1.46 23.06
CA LEU A 280 21.04 -0.11 23.26
C LEU A 280 21.59 0.46 21.94
N VAL A 281 21.01 1.57 21.48
CA VAL A 281 21.43 2.28 20.26
C VAL A 281 22.25 3.50 20.63
N GLY A 282 23.39 3.71 19.97
CA GLY A 282 24.25 4.85 20.25
C GLY A 282 24.75 5.53 18.98
N TYR A 283 24.74 6.87 18.98
CA TYR A 283 25.38 7.66 17.94
C TYR A 283 26.88 7.79 18.22
N LEU A 284 27.72 7.46 17.24
CA LEU A 284 29.16 7.64 17.29
C LEU A 284 29.56 8.86 16.47
N HIS A 285 30.22 9.84 17.09
CA HIS A 285 30.80 10.99 16.37
C HIS A 285 31.99 10.49 15.54
N SER A 286 31.72 10.10 14.30
CA SER A 286 32.66 9.40 13.42
C SER A 286 33.29 10.31 12.37
N SER A 287 32.54 11.34 11.94
CA SER A 287 32.97 12.34 10.97
C SER A 287 33.39 13.68 11.58
N PHE A 288 33.29 13.83 12.91
CA PHE A 288 33.59 15.07 13.64
C PHE A 288 33.96 14.77 15.10
N ALA A 289 34.43 15.80 15.82
CA ALA A 289 34.52 15.83 17.27
C ALA A 289 33.87 17.09 17.83
N ASN A 290 33.50 17.03 19.11
CA ASN A 290 33.00 18.18 19.85
C ASN A 290 33.53 18.12 21.29
N GLY A 291 32.88 18.81 22.24
CA GLY A 291 33.29 18.82 23.64
C GLY A 291 33.41 17.44 24.31
N SER A 292 32.78 16.40 23.76
CA SER A 292 32.91 15.01 24.24
C SER A 292 34.19 14.29 23.76
N GLY A 293 34.93 14.89 22.83
CA GLY A 293 36.09 14.28 22.17
C GLY A 293 35.73 13.25 21.10
N TYR A 294 36.76 12.62 20.55
CA TYR A 294 36.66 11.59 19.51
C TYR A 294 36.79 10.19 20.11
N THR A 295 35.95 9.26 19.68
CA THR A 295 36.00 7.84 20.07
C THR A 295 36.23 7.02 18.81
N ARG A 296 37.28 6.20 18.77
CA ARG A 296 37.52 5.28 17.64
C ARG A 296 36.46 4.17 17.65
N MET A 297 36.15 3.63 16.48
CA MET A 297 35.21 2.53 16.32
C MET A 297 35.62 1.30 17.14
N ALA A 298 36.92 1.01 17.20
CA ALA A 298 37.46 -0.08 18.00
C ALA A 298 37.27 0.11 19.51
N ASP A 299 37.15 1.36 19.97
CA ASP A 299 37.05 1.71 21.39
C ASP A 299 35.60 1.87 21.87
N VAL A 300 34.60 1.67 21.00
CA VAL A 300 33.19 1.68 21.37
C VAL A 300 32.93 0.55 22.39
N PRO A 301 32.29 0.81 23.54
CA PRO A 301 31.96 -0.24 24.51
C PRO A 301 31.05 -1.33 23.94
N ASP A 302 31.11 -2.54 24.49
CA ASP A 302 30.31 -3.68 24.01
C ASP A 302 28.83 -3.60 24.43
N SER A 303 28.45 -2.68 25.31
CA SER A 303 27.04 -2.43 25.67
C SER A 303 26.21 -1.92 24.48
N TRP A 304 26.84 -1.32 23.47
CA TRP A 304 26.13 -0.72 22.33
C TRP A 304 25.82 -1.78 21.27
N ASP A 305 24.53 -2.04 21.03
CA ASP A 305 24.03 -3.05 20.09
C ASP A 305 23.88 -2.52 18.68
N VAL A 306 23.53 -1.26 18.55
CA VAL A 306 23.46 -0.53 17.27
C VAL A 306 24.32 0.73 17.37
N ILE A 307 25.23 0.88 16.43
CA ILE A 307 26.17 1.99 16.35
C ILE A 307 25.83 2.81 15.10
N ASN A 308 25.27 4.00 15.32
CA ASN A 308 24.91 4.94 14.26
C ASN A 308 26.11 5.86 13.98
N LEU A 309 26.71 5.73 12.80
CA LEU A 309 27.84 6.56 12.37
C LEU A 309 27.34 7.96 12.04
N ALA A 310 27.59 8.92 12.94
CA ALA A 310 27.20 10.32 12.80
C ALA A 310 28.34 11.10 12.14
N PHE A 311 28.15 11.75 10.98
CA PHE A 311 27.02 11.63 10.05
C PHE A 311 27.48 11.53 8.60
N GLY A 312 26.66 10.91 7.76
CA GLY A 312 26.66 11.17 6.32
C GLY A 312 25.90 12.45 6.03
N GLU A 313 26.52 13.38 5.30
CA GLU A 313 25.99 14.72 5.05
C GLU A 313 25.74 14.98 3.56
N PRO A 314 24.71 15.77 3.20
CA PRO A 314 24.44 16.11 1.82
C PRO A 314 25.40 17.19 1.30
N THR A 315 25.79 17.11 0.02
CA THR A 315 26.60 18.17 -0.63
C THR A 315 25.84 19.50 -0.74
N SER A 316 24.52 19.43 -0.79
CA SER A 316 23.59 20.55 -0.58
C SER A 316 22.23 20.00 -0.15
N VAL A 317 21.42 20.81 0.53
CA VAL A 317 20.10 20.42 1.05
C VAL A 317 19.25 19.65 0.03
N THR A 318 19.25 20.06 -1.24
CA THR A 318 18.41 19.46 -2.30
C THR A 318 19.13 18.48 -3.22
N SER A 319 20.45 18.28 -3.04
CA SER A 319 21.27 17.45 -3.93
C SER A 319 20.85 15.98 -3.92
N GLY A 320 20.43 15.47 -2.76
CA GLY A 320 20.35 14.05 -2.47
C GLY A 320 21.70 13.33 -2.43
N ASP A 321 22.81 13.96 -2.83
CA ASP A 321 24.13 13.31 -2.84
C ASP A 321 24.79 13.38 -1.47
N ILE A 322 24.84 12.23 -0.80
CA ILE A 322 25.35 12.06 0.56
C ILE A 322 26.84 11.66 0.53
N ARG A 323 27.63 12.31 1.37
CA ARG A 323 29.07 12.07 1.54
C ARG A 323 29.36 11.71 2.99
N PHE A 324 30.31 10.81 3.17
CA PHE A 324 30.78 10.39 4.49
C PHE A 324 32.30 10.28 4.43
N SER A 325 32.96 10.92 5.39
CA SER A 325 34.39 10.85 5.64
C SER A 325 34.63 10.78 7.13
N LEU A 326 35.68 10.07 7.54
CA LEU A 326 36.13 10.10 8.93
C LEU A 326 36.53 11.51 9.35
N CYS A 327 36.48 11.76 10.65
CA CYS A 327 36.85 13.04 11.23
C CYS A 327 38.23 13.51 10.70
N PRO A 328 38.36 14.76 10.23
CA PRO A 328 39.64 15.26 9.75
C PRO A 328 40.70 15.20 10.83
N VAL A 329 41.94 14.81 10.51
CA VAL A 329 43.07 14.74 11.47
C VAL A 329 43.31 16.07 12.20
N ALA A 330 43.03 17.20 11.53
CA ALA A 330 43.13 18.53 12.12
C ALA A 330 42.16 18.76 13.29
N GLU A 331 41.01 18.08 13.27
CA GLU A 331 39.97 18.13 14.31
C GLU A 331 40.08 16.96 15.29
N CYS A 332 40.42 15.77 14.77
CA CYS A 332 40.61 14.55 15.53
C CYS A 332 42.04 14.02 15.35
N PRO A 333 43.02 14.48 16.16
CA PRO A 333 44.42 14.07 16.01
C PRO A 333 44.66 12.56 16.11
N ASN A 334 43.77 11.84 16.81
CA ASN A 334 43.84 10.40 17.03
C ASN A 334 42.85 9.60 16.14
N VAL A 335 42.34 10.20 15.06
CA VAL A 335 41.45 9.50 14.12
C VAL A 335 42.18 8.29 13.54
N GLU A 336 41.46 7.16 13.46
CA GLU A 336 41.98 5.93 12.89
C GLU A 336 42.00 5.99 11.35
N SER A 337 42.84 5.17 10.72
CA SER A 337 42.83 5.06 9.26
C SER A 337 41.53 4.41 8.77
N GLU A 338 41.15 4.67 7.51
CA GLU A 338 39.96 4.05 6.91
C GLU A 338 40.01 2.50 6.96
N ALA A 339 41.21 1.92 6.83
CA ALA A 339 41.39 0.48 6.91
C ALA A 339 41.16 -0.06 8.33
N GLU A 340 41.66 0.61 9.36
CA GLU A 340 41.42 0.27 10.76
C GLU A 340 39.95 0.43 11.12
N PHE A 341 39.31 1.52 10.67
CA PHE A 341 37.88 1.76 10.87
C PHE A 341 37.03 0.62 10.30
N LYS A 342 37.28 0.22 9.05
CA LYS A 342 36.57 -0.92 8.41
C LYS A 342 36.82 -2.24 9.11
N ALA A 343 38.03 -2.46 9.62
CA ALA A 343 38.35 -3.66 10.40
C ALA A 343 37.59 -3.67 11.74
N ALA A 344 37.50 -2.53 12.42
CA ALA A 344 36.75 -2.36 13.66
C ALA A 344 35.24 -2.55 13.45
N ILE A 345 34.66 -2.03 12.36
CA ILE A 345 33.26 -2.29 11.97
C ILE A 345 33.02 -3.80 11.88
N LYS A 346 33.85 -4.52 11.13
CA LYS A 346 33.73 -5.98 10.99
C LYS A 346 33.87 -6.71 12.32
N ALA A 347 34.76 -6.27 13.19
CA ALA A 347 34.92 -6.85 14.53
C ALA A 347 33.64 -6.67 15.37
N LYS A 348 33.02 -5.49 15.32
CA LYS A 348 31.74 -5.22 16.02
C LYS A 348 30.60 -6.05 15.44
N GLN A 349 30.52 -6.18 14.11
CA GLN A 349 29.54 -7.06 13.46
C GLN A 349 29.74 -8.54 13.81
N ALA A 350 31.00 -9.01 13.89
CA ALA A 350 31.32 -10.37 14.32
C ALA A 350 30.93 -10.61 15.79
N ALA A 351 30.91 -9.57 16.62
CA ALA A 351 30.37 -9.59 17.98
C ALA A 351 28.83 -9.43 18.05
N GLY A 352 28.13 -9.48 16.90
CA GLY A 352 26.68 -9.40 16.82
C GLY A 352 26.10 -7.98 16.78
N LYS A 353 26.95 -6.95 16.79
CA LYS A 353 26.52 -5.55 16.76
C LYS A 353 26.09 -5.13 15.36
N LYS A 354 25.28 -4.09 15.26
CA LYS A 354 24.88 -3.47 13.99
C LYS A 354 25.54 -2.12 13.83
N VAL A 355 26.05 -1.84 12.63
CA VAL A 355 26.69 -0.55 12.32
C VAL A 355 25.98 0.08 11.14
N LEU A 356 25.39 1.25 11.36
CA LEU A 356 24.54 1.94 10.38
C LEU A 356 25.18 3.28 10.00
N ILE A 357 25.00 3.72 8.76
CA ILE A 357 25.23 5.13 8.44
C ILE A 357 24.01 5.91 8.94
N SER A 358 24.23 6.94 9.75
CA SER A 358 23.17 7.91 10.07
C SER A 358 23.27 9.12 9.17
N ILE A 359 22.14 9.56 8.63
CA ILE A 359 22.06 10.70 7.71
C ILE A 359 21.11 11.71 8.31
N GLY A 360 21.61 12.92 8.52
CA GLY A 360 20.85 14.00 9.10
C GLY A 360 21.60 14.73 10.21
N GLY A 361 20.95 14.91 11.34
CA GLY A 361 21.40 15.79 12.42
C GLY A 361 21.26 17.27 12.05
N GLN A 362 21.51 18.14 13.04
CA GLN A 362 21.29 19.59 12.95
C GLN A 362 21.83 20.27 11.66
N ASN A 363 22.98 19.81 11.16
CA ASN A 363 23.65 20.39 9.99
C ASN A 363 23.41 19.61 8.69
N GLY A 364 22.88 18.38 8.77
CA GLY A 364 22.77 17.46 7.63
C GLY A 364 21.40 17.45 6.95
N GLN A 365 20.72 18.60 6.82
CA GLN A 365 19.34 18.65 6.30
C GLN A 365 19.24 18.13 4.85
N VAL A 366 18.34 17.18 4.60
CA VAL A 366 18.12 16.56 3.29
C VAL A 366 16.70 16.77 2.80
N GLN A 367 16.53 17.31 1.59
CA GLN A 367 15.25 17.49 0.92
C GLN A 367 15.24 16.78 -0.44
N LEU A 368 14.60 15.61 -0.50
CA LEU A 368 14.46 14.83 -1.74
C LEU A 368 13.29 15.36 -2.59
N ALA A 369 13.36 16.60 -3.05
CA ALA A 369 12.26 17.26 -3.75
C ALA A 369 12.01 16.74 -5.18
N SER A 370 12.92 15.95 -5.74
CA SER A 370 12.83 15.38 -7.09
C SER A 370 13.28 13.92 -7.13
N THR A 371 12.88 13.21 -8.19
CA THR A 371 13.35 11.84 -8.45
C THR A 371 14.86 11.78 -8.73
N ALA A 372 15.45 12.84 -9.29
CA ALA A 372 16.90 12.92 -9.47
C ALA A 372 17.63 12.99 -8.12
N ALA A 373 17.15 13.81 -7.18
CA ALA A 373 17.70 13.85 -5.82
C ALA A 373 17.49 12.51 -5.09
N ARG A 374 16.32 11.88 -5.24
CA ARG A 374 16.06 10.52 -4.75
C ARG A 374 17.09 9.51 -5.28
N ASP A 375 17.35 9.51 -6.58
CA ASP A 375 18.27 8.56 -7.21
C ASP A 375 19.73 8.82 -6.81
N ALA A 376 20.11 10.10 -6.68
CA ALA A 376 21.40 10.49 -6.11
C ALA A 376 21.55 9.95 -4.69
N PHE A 377 20.52 10.10 -3.85
CA PHE A 377 20.50 9.58 -2.48
C PHE A 377 20.65 8.07 -2.43
N VAL A 378 19.84 7.33 -3.18
CA VAL A 378 19.93 5.86 -3.22
C VAL A 378 21.35 5.43 -3.65
N SER A 379 21.91 6.08 -4.68
CA SER A 379 23.24 5.78 -5.20
C SER A 379 24.36 6.10 -4.21
N SER A 380 24.34 7.30 -3.60
CA SER A 380 25.39 7.76 -2.70
C SER A 380 25.38 7.02 -1.38
N VAL A 381 24.19 6.80 -0.79
CA VAL A 381 24.03 6.02 0.45
C VAL A 381 24.42 4.56 0.20
N SER A 382 24.02 4.01 -0.94
CA SER A 382 24.47 2.68 -1.35
C SER A 382 25.99 2.56 -1.38
N ARG A 383 26.67 3.53 -2.00
CA ARG A 383 28.12 3.56 -2.09
C ARG A 383 28.78 3.62 -0.71
N ILE A 384 28.23 4.40 0.23
CA ILE A 384 28.75 4.46 1.61
C ILE A 384 28.60 3.09 2.28
N ILE A 385 27.40 2.50 2.25
CA ILE A 385 27.13 1.17 2.81
C ILE A 385 28.09 0.12 2.24
N ASP A 386 28.24 0.07 0.91
CA ASP A 386 29.11 -0.89 0.23
C ASP A 386 30.60 -0.66 0.56
N THR A 387 31.03 0.60 0.69
CA THR A 387 32.43 0.97 0.95
C THR A 387 32.88 0.56 2.35
N TYR A 388 32.01 0.75 3.34
CA TYR A 388 32.32 0.49 4.75
C TYR A 388 31.78 -0.85 5.26
N GLY A 389 30.93 -1.54 4.48
CA GLY A 389 30.33 -2.82 4.84
C GLY A 389 29.28 -2.69 5.94
N LEU A 390 28.43 -1.66 5.87
CA LEU A 390 27.45 -1.33 6.92
C LEU A 390 26.20 -2.22 6.86
N ASP A 391 25.52 -2.39 7.99
CA ASP A 391 24.29 -3.19 8.10
C ASP A 391 23.04 -2.47 7.56
N GLY A 392 23.11 -1.15 7.41
CA GLY A 392 22.01 -0.37 6.85
C GLY A 392 22.06 1.12 7.17
N LEU A 393 20.87 1.70 7.38
CA LEU A 393 20.65 3.15 7.40
C LEU A 393 19.84 3.56 8.64
N ASP A 394 20.29 4.62 9.29
CA ASP A 394 19.52 5.41 10.23
C ASP A 394 19.09 6.73 9.57
N ILE A 395 17.80 7.06 9.64
CA ILE A 395 17.25 8.31 9.10
C ILE A 395 17.04 9.29 10.26
N ASP A 396 17.92 10.29 10.33
CA ASP A 396 17.93 11.32 11.37
C ASP A 396 17.56 12.69 10.78
N PHE A 397 16.56 12.69 9.90
CA PHE A 397 16.15 13.89 9.18
C PHE A 397 15.44 14.88 10.11
N GLU A 398 16.17 15.92 10.49
CA GLU A 398 15.71 16.99 11.38
C GLU A 398 15.39 18.29 10.62
N GLY A 399 14.95 19.32 11.36
CA GLY A 399 14.89 20.69 10.88
C GLY A 399 13.88 20.90 9.74
N HIS A 400 14.37 21.20 8.53
CA HIS A 400 13.53 21.41 7.34
C HIS A 400 13.64 20.27 6.32
N SER A 401 14.19 19.11 6.72
CA SER A 401 14.34 17.96 5.83
C SER A 401 13.00 17.40 5.35
N LEU A 402 11.99 17.43 6.22
CA LEU A 402 10.63 16.98 5.91
C LEU A 402 9.60 18.04 6.28
N SER A 403 8.64 18.23 5.39
CA SER A 403 7.44 19.05 5.60
C SER A 403 6.31 18.52 4.72
N LEU A 404 5.08 18.86 5.07
CA LEU A 404 3.87 18.54 4.32
C LEU A 404 3.45 19.77 3.51
N ALA A 405 3.21 19.57 2.21
CA ALA A 405 2.59 20.58 1.38
C ALA A 405 1.12 20.78 1.78
N THR A 406 0.62 22.01 1.64
CA THR A 406 -0.80 22.30 1.86
C THR A 406 -1.67 21.39 0.99
N GLY A 407 -2.62 20.70 1.62
CA GLY A 407 -3.49 19.71 0.98
C GLY A 407 -3.05 18.25 1.15
N ASP A 408 -1.81 18.00 1.57
CA ASP A 408 -1.35 16.66 1.96
C ASP A 408 -1.85 16.32 3.37
N THR A 409 -3.06 15.75 3.45
CA THR A 409 -3.83 15.63 4.71
C THR A 409 -4.05 14.19 5.17
N ASP A 410 -3.48 13.20 4.48
CA ASP A 410 -3.65 11.79 4.82
C ASP A 410 -2.30 11.07 4.80
N PHE A 411 -1.78 10.76 6.00
CA PHE A 411 -0.50 10.08 6.17
C PHE A 411 -0.45 8.70 5.47
N ARG A 412 -1.59 8.10 5.16
CA ARG A 412 -1.67 6.80 4.47
C ARG A 412 -1.37 6.93 2.98
N SER A 413 -1.56 8.13 2.42
CA SER A 413 -1.45 8.44 0.99
C SER A 413 -0.74 9.78 0.78
N PRO A 414 0.53 9.91 1.22
CA PRO A 414 1.26 11.17 1.12
C PRO A 414 1.44 11.60 -0.34
N THR A 415 1.42 12.91 -0.58
CA THR A 415 1.58 13.51 -1.92
C THR A 415 2.76 14.47 -2.00
N THR A 416 3.30 14.91 -0.86
CA THR A 416 4.40 15.86 -0.81
C THR A 416 5.69 15.22 -1.35
N PRO A 417 6.38 15.81 -2.35
CA PRO A 417 7.50 15.18 -3.02
C PRO A 417 8.63 14.72 -2.08
N VAL A 418 9.02 15.53 -1.08
CA VAL A 418 10.11 15.14 -0.16
C VAL A 418 9.78 13.88 0.65
N ILE A 419 8.50 13.68 1.00
CA ILE A 419 8.01 12.50 1.73
C ILE A 419 7.93 11.29 0.79
N VAL A 420 7.27 11.45 -0.36
CA VAL A 420 7.07 10.37 -1.35
C VAL A 420 8.42 9.85 -1.86
N ASN A 421 9.36 10.75 -2.14
CA ASN A 421 10.69 10.38 -2.61
C ASN A 421 11.52 9.73 -1.51
N LEU A 422 11.42 10.17 -0.25
CA LEU A 422 12.10 9.49 0.87
C LEU A 422 11.59 8.04 1.02
N ILE A 423 10.27 7.84 1.04
CA ILE A 423 9.68 6.49 1.10
C ILE A 423 10.19 5.63 -0.07
N SER A 424 10.19 6.19 -1.29
CA SER A 424 10.67 5.49 -2.48
C SER A 424 12.17 5.16 -2.41
N ALA A 425 13.00 6.08 -1.90
CA ALA A 425 14.43 5.86 -1.74
C ALA A 425 14.72 4.73 -0.76
N VAL A 426 14.08 4.74 0.42
CA VAL A 426 14.29 3.72 1.46
C VAL A 426 13.82 2.35 0.98
N LYS A 427 12.68 2.26 0.29
CA LYS A 427 12.22 1.01 -0.34
C LYS A 427 13.21 0.49 -1.39
N SER A 428 13.86 1.39 -2.13
CA SER A 428 14.89 1.01 -3.11
C SER A 428 16.15 0.46 -2.44
N LEU A 429 16.60 1.07 -1.34
CA LEU A 429 17.71 0.55 -0.53
C LEU A 429 17.36 -0.81 0.08
N LYS A 430 16.15 -0.95 0.65
CA LYS A 430 15.66 -2.23 1.19
C LYS A 430 15.60 -3.32 0.13
N ALA A 431 15.13 -3.00 -1.09
CA ALA A 431 15.11 -3.95 -2.20
C ALA A 431 16.52 -4.37 -2.64
N LYS A 432 17.49 -3.45 -2.59
CA LYS A 432 18.89 -3.75 -2.93
C LYS A 432 19.56 -4.70 -1.94
N TYR A 433 19.40 -4.43 -0.63
CA TYR A 433 20.12 -5.16 0.43
C TYR A 433 19.31 -6.30 1.05
N GLY A 434 18.01 -6.37 0.76
CA GLY A 434 17.12 -7.44 1.16
C GLY A 434 16.84 -7.51 2.66
N ALA A 435 16.60 -8.73 3.14
CA ALA A 435 16.20 -8.98 4.53
C ALA A 435 17.26 -8.58 5.56
N GLY A 436 18.54 -8.53 5.18
CA GLY A 436 19.64 -8.14 6.06
C GLY A 436 19.74 -6.64 6.32
N PHE A 437 19.06 -5.80 5.53
CA PHE A 437 19.07 -4.35 5.70
C PHE A 437 18.39 -3.92 7.00
N VAL A 438 19.15 -3.28 7.88
CA VAL A 438 18.67 -2.67 9.12
C VAL A 438 18.25 -1.23 8.84
N LEU A 439 17.01 -0.90 9.20
CA LEU A 439 16.46 0.44 9.01
C LEU A 439 16.03 1.01 10.37
N THR A 440 16.63 2.12 10.78
CA THR A 440 16.23 2.88 11.97
C THR A 440 15.86 4.31 11.62
N MET A 441 15.13 4.96 12.52
CA MET A 441 14.73 6.37 12.37
C MET A 441 14.77 7.07 13.73
N ALA A 442 15.26 8.31 13.74
CA ALA A 442 15.34 9.16 14.93
C ALA A 442 14.67 10.53 14.75
N PRO A 443 13.38 10.61 14.38
CA PRO A 443 12.73 11.91 14.26
C PRO A 443 12.57 12.58 15.64
N GLU A 444 12.56 13.91 15.65
CA GLU A 444 12.12 14.69 16.82
C GLU A 444 10.60 14.47 17.05
N THR A 445 10.14 14.62 18.30
CA THR A 445 8.72 14.51 18.68
C THR A 445 7.80 15.43 17.85
N PHE A 446 8.34 16.56 17.38
CA PHE A 446 7.68 17.52 16.51
C PHE A 446 7.18 16.90 15.20
N PHE A 447 7.91 15.95 14.63
CA PHE A 447 7.54 15.29 13.37
C PHE A 447 6.63 14.08 13.58
N VAL A 448 6.40 13.65 14.83
CA VAL A 448 5.67 12.41 15.14
C VAL A 448 4.53 12.68 16.11
N GLN A 449 4.78 12.80 17.42
CA GLN A 449 3.74 12.92 18.45
C GLN A 449 2.97 14.24 18.37
N LEU A 450 3.59 15.35 17.94
CA LEU A 450 2.84 16.58 17.69
C LEU A 450 1.74 16.39 16.63
N GLY A 451 1.90 15.36 15.78
CA GLY A 451 0.89 14.82 14.86
C GLY A 451 -0.47 14.55 15.49
N TYR A 452 -0.54 14.30 16.80
CA TYR A 452 -1.80 14.14 17.53
C TYR A 452 -2.64 15.42 17.53
N GLN A 453 -1.99 16.59 17.59
CA GLN A 453 -2.65 17.90 17.59
C GLN A 453 -2.68 18.54 16.20
N TYR A 454 -1.58 18.43 15.47
CA TYR A 454 -1.35 19.19 14.24
C TYR A 454 -0.73 18.31 13.17
N TYR A 455 -1.24 18.41 11.94
CA TYR A 455 -0.72 17.65 10.81
C TYR A 455 -0.54 18.58 9.60
N GLY A 456 0.72 18.86 9.29
CA GLY A 456 1.08 19.86 8.29
C GLY A 456 0.54 21.26 8.61
N SER A 457 0.28 22.04 7.58
CA SER A 457 -0.26 23.41 7.72
C SER A 457 -1.72 23.46 8.24
N GLY A 458 -2.34 22.29 8.42
CA GLY A 458 -3.75 22.15 8.76
C GLY A 458 -4.70 22.61 7.64
N PRO A 459 -6.02 22.40 7.80
CA PRO A 459 -7.00 22.76 6.78
C PRO A 459 -7.09 24.27 6.50
N TRP A 460 -6.59 25.10 7.42
CA TRP A 460 -6.67 26.57 7.35
C TRP A 460 -5.32 27.26 7.13
N GLY A 461 -4.22 26.51 6.95
CA GLY A 461 -2.92 27.06 6.51
C GLY A 461 -2.11 27.86 7.54
N GLY A 462 -2.33 27.64 8.84
CA GLY A 462 -1.69 28.43 9.92
C GLY A 462 -0.79 27.64 10.88
N GLN A 463 -0.66 26.33 10.69
CA GLN A 463 0.19 25.46 11.50
C GLN A 463 1.55 25.27 10.82
N ASP A 464 2.56 24.84 11.57
CA ASP A 464 3.88 24.55 11.01
C ASP A 464 3.78 23.30 10.11
N PRO A 465 4.18 23.38 8.82
CA PRO A 465 4.02 22.28 7.86
C PRO A 465 4.84 21.03 8.21
N ARG A 466 5.76 21.10 9.16
CA ARG A 466 6.58 19.97 9.59
C ARG A 466 5.90 19.11 10.66
N ALA A 467 4.87 19.63 11.34
CA ALA A 467 4.15 18.91 12.38
C ALA A 467 3.57 17.60 11.83
N GLY A 468 3.97 16.47 12.42
CA GLY A 468 3.53 15.14 11.97
C GLY A 468 4.10 14.67 10.63
N ALA A 469 5.07 15.36 10.03
CA ALA A 469 5.56 15.06 8.67
C ALA A 469 6.32 13.72 8.56
N TYR A 470 6.72 13.09 9.67
CA TYR A 470 7.30 11.74 9.67
C TYR A 470 6.26 10.62 9.67
N LEU A 471 5.02 10.88 10.10
CA LEU A 471 3.97 9.87 10.16
C LEU A 471 3.76 9.11 8.84
N PRO A 472 3.68 9.77 7.66
CA PRO A 472 3.57 9.04 6.39
C PRO A 472 4.79 8.16 6.09
N VAL A 473 5.99 8.59 6.48
CA VAL A 473 7.23 7.83 6.29
C VAL A 473 7.22 6.58 7.16
N ILE A 474 6.94 6.73 8.45
CA ILE A 474 6.84 5.61 9.41
C ILE A 474 5.74 4.65 8.95
N HIS A 475 4.55 5.16 8.60
CA HIS A 475 3.43 4.33 8.18
C HIS A 475 3.76 3.50 6.93
N ALA A 476 4.37 4.10 5.91
CA ALA A 476 4.67 3.43 4.65
C ALA A 476 5.83 2.42 4.73
N LEU A 477 6.67 2.51 5.76
CA LEU A 477 7.86 1.69 5.99
C LEU A 477 7.76 0.80 7.23
N ARG A 478 6.62 0.81 7.94
CA ARG A 478 6.46 0.13 9.24
C ARG A 478 6.74 -1.38 9.24
N ASP A 479 6.61 -2.04 8.11
CA ASP A 479 6.91 -3.48 7.99
C ASP A 479 8.40 -3.74 7.76
N ASP A 480 9.12 -2.75 7.21
CA ASP A 480 10.56 -2.78 6.95
C ASP A 480 11.39 -2.13 8.07
N LEU A 481 10.76 -1.32 8.92
CA LEU A 481 11.39 -0.59 10.01
C LEU A 481 11.86 -1.55 11.10
N THR A 482 13.17 -1.55 11.39
CA THR A 482 13.75 -2.32 12.48
C THR A 482 13.45 -1.66 13.82
N LEU A 483 13.69 -0.34 13.94
CA LEU A 483 13.55 0.38 15.19
C LEU A 483 13.26 1.87 14.96
N LEU A 484 12.26 2.40 15.66
CA LEU A 484 11.97 3.81 15.81
C LEU A 484 12.43 4.24 17.20
N HIS A 485 13.30 5.23 17.26
CA HIS A 485 13.73 5.86 18.51
C HIS A 485 13.59 7.37 18.40
N VAL A 486 12.36 7.84 18.66
CA VAL A 486 12.05 9.28 18.68
C VAL A 486 12.95 9.97 19.69
N GLN A 487 13.44 11.15 19.32
CA GLN A 487 14.25 11.98 20.20
C GLN A 487 13.36 12.65 21.25
N ASP A 488 13.30 12.09 22.46
CA ASP A 488 12.52 12.64 23.57
C ASP A 488 13.28 13.76 24.31
N TYR A 489 14.04 14.57 23.56
CA TYR A 489 14.92 15.61 24.06
C TYR A 489 15.00 16.76 23.06
N ASN A 490 15.53 17.90 23.50
CA ASN A 490 15.45 19.17 22.76
C ASN A 490 14.02 19.50 22.26
N SER A 491 13.02 18.94 22.94
CA SER A 491 11.61 18.99 22.57
C SER A 491 10.87 20.06 23.39
N GLY A 492 9.90 20.72 22.75
CA GLY A 492 8.85 21.43 23.48
C GLY A 492 7.93 20.48 24.24
N SER A 493 6.95 21.03 24.96
CA SER A 493 5.90 20.21 25.56
C SER A 493 5.01 19.60 24.48
N ILE A 494 4.67 18.33 24.62
CA ILE A 494 3.81 17.58 23.69
C ILE A 494 2.59 17.07 24.43
N MET A 495 1.42 17.13 23.78
CA MET A 495 0.19 16.61 24.36
C MET A 495 0.14 15.08 24.24
N GLY A 496 -0.01 14.41 25.38
CA GLY A 496 -0.20 12.95 25.45
C GLY A 496 -1.64 12.53 25.16
N LEU A 497 -1.87 11.22 25.11
CA LEU A 497 -3.21 10.62 24.91
C LEU A 497 -4.21 10.95 26.02
N ASP A 498 -3.73 11.40 27.18
CA ASP A 498 -4.53 11.92 28.29
C ASP A 498 -4.99 13.37 28.08
N ASN A 499 -4.67 13.96 26.92
CA ASN A 499 -4.91 15.36 26.57
C ASN A 499 -4.27 16.36 27.54
N GLN A 500 -3.16 15.96 28.18
CA GLN A 500 -2.32 16.86 28.98
C GLN A 500 -0.97 17.08 28.29
N TYR A 501 -0.39 18.26 28.50
CA TYR A 501 0.96 18.56 28.01
C TYR A 501 2.00 17.97 28.96
N HIS A 502 2.95 17.23 28.39
CA HIS A 502 4.10 16.66 29.08
C HIS A 502 5.38 17.32 28.56
N SER A 503 6.37 17.52 29.43
CA SER A 503 7.64 18.19 29.09
C SER A 503 8.83 17.27 29.34
N MET A 504 9.82 17.31 28.46
CA MET A 504 11.04 16.50 28.54
C MET A 504 11.81 16.63 29.88
N GLY A 505 12.62 15.62 30.20
CA GLY A 505 13.49 15.59 31.38
C GLY A 505 12.99 14.77 32.58
N GLY A 506 11.89 14.02 32.43
CA GLY A 506 11.33 13.17 33.48
C GLY A 506 10.55 11.98 32.92
N ALA A 507 10.22 11.01 33.78
CA ALA A 507 9.63 9.73 33.36
C ALA A 507 8.29 9.91 32.62
N ASP A 508 7.40 10.80 33.11
CA ASP A 508 6.05 10.96 32.56
C ASP A 508 6.06 11.36 31.08
N PHE A 509 7.04 12.17 30.64
CA PHE A 509 7.19 12.53 29.24
C PHE A 509 7.54 11.32 28.38
N HIS A 510 8.55 10.55 28.78
CA HIS A 510 8.97 9.35 28.05
C HIS A 510 7.87 8.29 28.01
N ILE A 511 7.14 8.13 29.12
CA ILE A 511 6.00 7.22 29.19
C ILE A 511 4.91 7.67 28.20
N ALA A 512 4.51 8.95 28.23
CA ALA A 512 3.47 9.48 27.35
C ALA A 512 3.85 9.41 25.86
N MET A 513 5.07 9.82 25.50
CA MET A 513 5.54 9.82 24.11
C MET A 513 5.66 8.41 23.55
N THR A 514 6.07 7.45 24.38
CA THR A 514 6.19 6.03 24.00
C THR A 514 4.82 5.36 23.91
N ASP A 515 3.90 5.63 24.85
CA ASP A 515 2.53 5.10 24.82
C ASP A 515 1.81 5.49 23.52
N MET A 516 1.98 6.74 23.05
CA MET A 516 1.42 7.17 21.76
C MET A 516 1.82 6.26 20.59
N LEU A 517 3.09 5.83 20.53
CA LEU A 517 3.58 4.94 19.48
C LEU A 517 3.06 3.51 19.63
N LEU A 518 2.89 3.04 20.86
CA LEU A 518 2.51 1.66 21.19
C LEU A 518 0.99 1.43 21.24
N THR A 519 0.22 2.51 21.35
CA THR A 519 -1.25 2.50 21.35
C THR A 519 -1.80 2.98 20.01
N GLY A 520 -1.08 3.87 19.34
CA GLY A 520 -1.61 4.62 18.20
C GLY A 520 -2.47 5.81 18.64
N PHE A 521 -2.75 6.73 17.72
CA PHE A 521 -3.46 7.96 18.05
C PHE A 521 -4.16 8.59 16.84
N PRO A 522 -5.30 9.28 17.03
CA PRO A 522 -5.95 10.05 15.97
C PRO A 522 -5.08 11.24 15.55
N VAL A 523 -4.71 11.30 14.28
CA VAL A 523 -3.88 12.38 13.74
C VAL A 523 -4.72 13.66 13.64
N ALA A 524 -4.21 14.77 14.19
CA ALA A 524 -4.91 16.05 14.32
C ALA A 524 -6.33 15.92 14.90
N GLY A 525 -6.52 14.97 15.84
CA GLY A 525 -7.81 14.67 16.46
C GLY A 525 -8.85 13.99 15.54
N ASP A 526 -8.50 13.66 14.29
CA ASP A 526 -9.41 13.01 13.33
C ASP A 526 -9.51 11.50 13.61
N GLN A 527 -10.64 11.08 14.17
CA GLN A 527 -10.93 9.67 14.51
C GLN A 527 -11.00 8.74 13.28
N THR A 528 -11.10 9.28 12.06
CA THR A 528 -11.06 8.50 10.82
C THR A 528 -9.64 8.26 10.30
N LYS A 529 -8.65 8.96 10.90
CA LYS A 529 -7.22 8.92 10.55
C LYS A 529 -6.38 8.59 11.79
N VAL A 530 -6.59 7.40 12.33
CA VAL A 530 -5.79 6.90 13.45
C VAL A 530 -4.45 6.37 12.95
N PHE A 531 -3.36 6.99 13.40
CA PHE A 531 -2.03 6.43 13.24
C PHE A 531 -1.93 5.14 14.05
N PRO A 532 -1.67 3.99 13.41
CA PRO A 532 -1.76 2.69 14.05
C PRO A 532 -0.57 2.43 14.99
N ALA A 533 -0.82 1.70 16.08
CA ALA A 533 0.22 1.22 16.98
C ALA A 533 1.38 0.53 16.25
N LEU A 534 2.61 0.80 16.67
CA LEU A 534 3.79 0.03 16.30
C LEU A 534 3.93 -1.19 17.19
N ARG A 535 4.67 -2.19 16.70
CA ARG A 535 4.99 -3.35 17.55
C ARG A 535 6.00 -2.90 18.63
N PRO A 536 5.86 -3.35 19.89
CA PRO A 536 6.77 -2.96 20.97
C PRO A 536 8.25 -3.11 20.63
N GLU A 537 8.58 -4.19 19.91
CA GLU A 537 9.96 -4.52 19.56
C GLU A 537 10.53 -3.64 18.44
N GLN A 538 9.73 -2.71 17.89
CA GLN A 538 10.14 -1.66 16.96
C GLN A 538 10.28 -0.28 17.63
N VAL A 539 10.11 -0.16 18.95
CA VAL A 539 10.13 1.14 19.63
C VAL A 539 11.22 1.16 20.71
N ALA A 540 12.04 2.20 20.70
CA ALA A 540 12.98 2.54 21.77
C ALA A 540 12.86 4.02 22.14
N ILE A 541 13.34 4.40 23.33
CA ILE A 541 13.26 5.78 23.83
C ILE A 541 14.59 6.50 23.54
N GLY A 542 14.55 7.61 22.80
CA GLY A 542 15.74 8.42 22.50
C GLY A 542 16.03 9.44 23.59
N LEU A 543 17.24 9.42 24.14
CA LEU A 543 17.64 10.19 25.32
C LEU A 543 19.02 10.86 25.14
N PRO A 544 19.30 11.99 25.80
CA PRO A 544 20.66 12.49 25.93
C PRO A 544 21.42 11.63 26.93
N ALA A 545 22.58 11.11 26.52
CA ALA A 545 23.46 10.29 27.37
C ALA A 545 23.91 11.04 28.64
N SER A 546 23.97 12.38 28.57
CA SER A 546 24.35 13.25 29.68
C SER A 546 23.71 14.63 29.55
N THR A 547 23.87 15.46 30.59
CA THR A 547 23.38 16.84 30.60
C THR A 547 24.05 17.75 29.56
N GLN A 548 25.28 17.42 29.13
CA GLN A 548 25.98 18.16 28.07
C GLN A 548 25.56 17.73 26.66
N ALA A 549 24.87 16.59 26.52
CA ALA A 549 24.50 16.05 25.22
C ALA A 549 23.25 16.72 24.62
N GLY A 550 22.36 17.26 25.46
CA GLY A 550 21.15 17.95 25.02
C GLY A 550 20.23 18.31 26.19
N ASN A 551 19.29 19.23 25.94
CA ASN A 551 18.25 19.55 26.92
C ASN A 551 17.27 18.38 27.03
N GLY A 552 16.70 18.15 28.21
CA GLY A 552 15.82 17.01 28.45
C GLY A 552 16.57 15.74 28.87
N HIS A 553 17.84 15.85 29.27
CA HIS A 553 18.53 14.76 29.96
C HIS A 553 17.71 14.30 31.18
N THR A 554 17.58 12.98 31.32
CA THR A 554 16.75 12.35 32.34
C THR A 554 17.64 11.46 33.21
N SER A 555 17.53 11.61 34.53
CA SER A 555 18.35 10.83 35.47
C SER A 555 18.11 9.32 35.32
N PRO A 556 19.11 8.46 35.63
CA PRO A 556 18.95 7.01 35.54
C PRO A 556 17.76 6.45 36.34
N ALA A 557 17.43 7.05 37.49
CA ALA A 557 16.28 6.66 38.30
C ALA A 557 14.94 6.93 37.58
N GLU A 558 14.82 8.06 36.90
CA GLU A 558 13.62 8.41 36.12
C GLU A 558 13.54 7.60 34.81
N VAL A 559 14.67 7.26 34.19
CA VAL A 559 14.70 6.30 33.06
C VAL A 559 14.22 4.91 33.53
N THR A 560 14.71 4.43 34.67
CA THR A 560 14.27 3.16 35.28
C THR A 560 12.77 3.18 35.55
N LYS A 561 12.25 4.27 36.11
CA LYS A 561 10.83 4.46 36.36
C LYS A 561 9.99 4.42 35.08
N ALA A 562 10.45 5.06 34.00
CA ALA A 562 9.79 5.00 32.71
C ALA A 562 9.75 3.56 32.15
N LEU A 563 10.88 2.84 32.22
CA LEU A 563 10.98 1.45 31.79
C LEU A 563 10.09 0.52 32.64
N ASP A 564 10.07 0.66 33.97
CA ASP A 564 9.19 -0.11 34.86
C ASP A 564 7.72 0.12 34.51
N CYS A 565 7.32 1.36 34.26
CA CYS A 565 5.94 1.67 33.90
C CYS A 565 5.56 1.04 32.56
N LEU A 566 6.37 1.28 31.52
CA LEU A 566 6.09 0.81 30.16
C LEU A 566 6.17 -0.72 30.04
N THR A 567 7.13 -1.37 30.70
CA THR A 567 7.42 -2.80 30.48
C THR A 567 6.82 -3.73 31.54
N LYS A 568 6.59 -3.22 32.77
CA LYS A 568 6.07 -4.01 33.90
C LYS A 568 4.73 -3.49 34.45
N GLY A 569 4.30 -2.28 34.06
CA GLY A 569 3.08 -1.67 34.58
C GLY A 569 3.20 -1.19 36.03
N THR A 570 4.43 -0.98 36.51
CA THR A 570 4.73 -0.60 37.91
C THR A 570 5.44 0.75 37.96
N SER A 571 5.40 1.44 39.10
CA SER A 571 6.12 2.70 39.29
C SER A 571 5.74 3.82 38.32
N CYS A 572 4.58 3.73 37.66
CA CYS A 572 4.06 4.79 36.81
C CYS A 572 3.92 6.09 37.61
N GLY A 573 4.37 7.20 37.02
CA GLY A 573 4.20 8.53 37.60
C GLY A 573 2.75 8.98 37.52
N THR A 574 2.49 10.21 37.07
CA THR A 574 1.12 10.72 36.97
C THR A 574 0.42 10.27 35.69
N TYR A 575 1.19 9.96 34.65
CA TYR A 575 0.65 9.44 33.39
C TYR A 575 0.27 7.97 33.51
N ARG A 576 -0.93 7.62 33.04
CA ARG A 576 -1.44 6.24 33.02
C ARG A 576 -1.35 5.68 31.61
N THR A 577 -0.60 4.60 31.45
CA THR A 577 -0.45 3.92 30.17
C THR A 577 -1.71 3.18 29.73
N HIS A 578 -1.90 3.05 28.42
CA HIS A 578 -2.98 2.26 27.81
C HIS A 578 -2.67 0.76 27.73
N GLY A 579 -1.43 0.38 28.05
CA GLY A 579 -0.97 -1.00 28.04
C GLY A 579 0.30 -1.21 28.84
N THR A 580 0.83 -2.43 28.74
CA THR A 580 2.13 -2.83 29.27
C THR A 580 2.83 -3.63 28.18
N TRP A 581 4.02 -3.19 27.80
CA TRP A 581 4.74 -3.66 26.61
C TRP A 581 6.12 -4.19 27.00
N SER A 582 6.14 -5.40 27.52
CA SER A 582 7.39 -6.12 27.87
C SER A 582 8.34 -6.29 26.69
N GLY A 583 7.83 -6.23 25.45
CA GLY A 583 8.61 -6.27 24.22
C GLY A 583 9.23 -4.95 23.79
N LEU A 584 9.13 -3.86 24.57
CA LEU A 584 9.78 -2.58 24.25
C LEU A 584 11.26 -2.81 23.99
N ARG A 585 11.76 -2.32 22.85
CA ARG A 585 13.10 -2.68 22.38
C ARG A 585 14.21 -2.15 23.28
N GLY A 586 14.09 -0.96 23.87
CA GLY A 586 15.14 -0.44 24.74
C GLY A 586 15.34 1.06 24.59
N LEU A 587 16.59 1.50 24.60
CA LEU A 587 16.97 2.91 24.62
C LEU A 587 17.88 3.26 23.45
N MET A 588 17.79 4.52 23.03
CA MET A 588 18.76 5.16 22.14
C MET A 588 19.40 6.33 22.88
N ALA A 589 20.69 6.55 22.67
CA ALA A 589 21.40 7.68 23.25
C ALA A 589 22.10 8.53 22.20
N TRP A 590 21.86 9.85 22.28
CA TRP A 590 22.82 10.86 21.84
C TRP A 590 23.74 11.19 23.02
N SER A 591 24.98 10.71 23.10
CA SER A 591 25.70 9.87 22.13
C SER A 591 26.70 8.96 22.86
N ILE A 592 27.30 7.99 22.15
CA ILE A 592 28.36 7.11 22.68
C ILE A 592 29.53 7.95 23.23
N ASN A 593 29.90 9.01 22.52
CA ASN A 593 30.98 9.90 22.93
C ASN A 593 30.63 10.65 24.22
N TRP A 594 29.41 11.18 24.34
CA TRP A 594 28.96 11.85 25.56
C TRP A 594 28.83 10.90 26.75
N ASP A 595 28.36 9.67 26.52
CA ASP A 595 28.34 8.64 27.55
C ASP A 595 29.77 8.33 28.03
N ARG A 596 30.71 8.11 27.11
CA ARG A 596 32.12 7.89 27.44
C ARG A 596 32.74 9.06 28.21
N PHE A 597 32.47 10.30 27.79
CA PHE A 597 32.91 11.51 28.48
C PHE A 597 32.41 11.56 29.93
N ASN A 598 31.22 11.01 30.18
CA ASN A 598 30.61 10.91 31.52
C ASN A 598 30.79 9.50 32.13
N ASN A 599 31.93 8.85 31.86
CA ASN A 599 32.35 7.58 32.47
C ASN A 599 31.42 6.38 32.20
N GLY A 600 30.62 6.42 31.13
CA GLY A 600 29.76 5.33 30.71
C GLY A 600 28.50 5.14 31.55
N GLU A 601 28.03 6.20 32.23
CA GLU A 601 26.88 6.11 33.15
C GLU A 601 25.62 5.60 32.46
N PHE A 602 25.29 6.08 31.26
CA PHE A 602 24.07 5.70 30.57
C PHE A 602 24.07 4.22 30.20
N ALA A 603 25.15 3.76 29.55
CA ALA A 603 25.29 2.36 29.14
C ALA A 603 25.30 1.41 30.35
N LYS A 604 26.04 1.75 31.41
CA LYS A 604 26.08 0.93 32.64
C LYS A 604 24.72 0.80 33.32
N ASN A 605 23.93 1.87 33.35
CA ASN A 605 22.57 1.82 33.92
C ASN A 605 21.62 0.99 33.05
N PHE A 606 21.75 1.06 31.72
CA PHE A 606 21.00 0.19 30.81
C PHE A 606 21.32 -1.29 31.06
N ASP A 607 22.61 -1.65 31.08
CA ASP A 607 23.07 -3.02 31.32
C ASP A 607 22.64 -3.53 32.71
N ALA A 608 22.70 -2.68 33.73
CA ALA A 608 22.26 -3.02 35.08
C ALA A 608 20.75 -3.29 35.17
N TYR A 609 19.94 -2.62 34.34
CA TYR A 609 18.48 -2.79 34.33
C TYR A 609 18.04 -4.05 33.56
N PHE A 610 18.58 -4.28 32.37
CA PHE A 610 18.15 -5.40 31.51
C PHE A 610 18.95 -6.69 31.73
N GLY A 611 20.11 -6.61 32.38
CA GLY A 611 21.11 -7.68 32.42
C GLY A 611 21.92 -7.72 31.13
N SER A 612 23.24 -7.90 31.26
CA SER A 612 24.19 -7.97 30.12
C SER A 612 23.97 -9.17 29.21
#